data_AF-A0A2S4VVW5-F1
#
_entry.id   AF-A0A2S4VVW5-F1
#
_cell.length_a   1.000
_cell.length_b   1.000
_cell.length_c   1.000
_cell.angle_alpha   90.00
_cell.angle_beta   90.00
_cell.angle_gamma   90.00
#
_symmetry.space_group_name_H-M   'P 1'
#
loop_
_entity.id
_entity.type
_entity.pdbx_description
1 polymer ?
#
loop_
_entity_poly.entity_id
_entity_poly.type
_entity_poly.pdbx_seq_one_letter_code
_entity_poly.pdbx_strand_id
1 'polypeptide(L)'
;MKRNGPREKMWRDDLYTLIQQTKRMSTQSQSMAHANDGDQKSLSHKEIEESRYDAGKLNSHLGNDPKDQRSIANRLESELKKKEEDGYNPDPNIPNKGQKPTDLAKEHGHEPSRGAKIDEQIRQEEEEELRKKGINPN
;
A
#
# COMPACT_ATOMS: atom_id res chain seq x y z
N MET A 1 -74.97 27.64 -4.31
CA MET A 1 -73.64 27.90 -3.72
C MET A 1 -72.53 27.42 -4.64
N LYS A 2 -71.60 28.31 -5.02
CA LYS A 2 -70.33 27.96 -5.69
C LYS A 2 -69.41 27.30 -4.65
N ARG A 3 -68.73 26.19 -5.00
CA ARG A 3 -67.60 25.65 -4.22
C ARG A 3 -66.40 25.43 -5.14
N ASN A 4 -65.32 26.12 -4.80
CA ASN A 4 -63.95 26.08 -5.32
C ASN A 4 -63.37 24.65 -5.16
N GLY A 5 -62.37 24.14 -5.89
CA GLY A 5 -61.45 24.61 -6.92
C GLY A 5 -60.55 23.43 -7.36
N PRO A 6 -59.62 23.58 -8.33
CA PRO A 6 -58.75 22.48 -8.75
C PRO A 6 -57.40 22.58 -8.00
N ARG A 7 -57.14 21.69 -7.04
CA ARG A 7 -55.87 21.64 -6.29
C ARG A 7 -55.31 20.22 -6.15
N GLU A 8 -55.17 19.51 -7.26
CA GLU A 8 -54.53 18.17 -7.23
C GLU A 8 -53.51 17.92 -8.34
N LYS A 9 -53.24 18.90 -9.21
CA LYS A 9 -52.29 18.76 -10.34
C LYS A 9 -51.02 19.61 -10.23
N MET A 10 -50.54 19.89 -9.02
CA MET A 10 -49.30 20.66 -8.82
C MET A 10 -48.22 19.93 -8.00
N TRP A 11 -48.45 18.70 -7.53
CA TRP A 11 -47.49 18.01 -6.67
C TRP A 11 -46.63 16.95 -7.36
N ARG A 12 -47.00 16.52 -8.57
CA ARG A 12 -46.26 15.47 -9.31
C ARG A 12 -45.20 16.04 -10.25
N ASP A 13 -45.41 17.23 -10.80
CA ASP A 13 -44.49 17.84 -11.75
C ASP A 13 -43.29 18.51 -11.06
N ASP A 14 -43.49 19.05 -9.85
CA ASP A 14 -42.41 19.64 -9.04
C ASP A 14 -41.46 18.57 -8.47
N LEU A 15 -41.96 17.38 -8.14
CA LEU A 15 -41.11 16.27 -7.69
C LEU A 15 -40.29 15.68 -8.84
N TYR A 16 -40.87 15.61 -10.04
CA TYR A 16 -40.13 15.08 -11.20
C TYR A 16 -39.03 16.05 -11.66
N THR A 17 -39.26 17.36 -11.59
CA THR A 17 -38.23 18.36 -11.91
C THR A 17 -37.11 18.42 -10.87
N LEU A 18 -37.41 18.30 -9.58
CA LEU A 18 -36.40 18.25 -8.51
C LEU A 18 -35.51 16.98 -8.59
N ILE A 19 -36.11 15.84 -8.93
CA ILE A 19 -35.37 14.59 -9.16
C ILE A 19 -34.47 14.70 -10.41
N GLN A 20 -34.93 15.35 -11.47
CA GLN A 20 -34.10 15.56 -12.67
C GLN A 20 -32.98 16.58 -12.44
N GLN A 21 -33.19 17.58 -11.59
CA GLN A 21 -32.18 18.58 -11.27
C GLN A 21 -31.07 18.02 -10.36
N THR A 22 -31.43 17.18 -9.36
CA THR A 22 -30.44 16.49 -8.52
C THR A 22 -29.62 15.46 -9.30
N LYS A 23 -30.22 14.75 -10.27
CA LYS A 23 -29.49 13.82 -11.15
C LYS A 23 -28.50 14.52 -12.09
N ARG A 24 -28.79 15.75 -12.55
CA ARG A 24 -27.86 16.56 -13.36
C ARG A 24 -26.71 17.17 -12.55
N MET A 25 -26.89 17.42 -11.25
CA MET A 25 -25.85 17.94 -10.37
C MET A 25 -24.86 16.84 -9.91
N SER A 26 -25.32 15.59 -9.78
CA SER A 26 -24.50 14.46 -9.30
C SER A 26 -23.50 13.92 -10.34
N THR A 27 -23.69 14.16 -11.64
CA THR A 27 -22.78 13.65 -12.68
C THR A 27 -21.62 14.60 -12.99
N GLN A 28 -21.57 15.78 -12.36
CA GLN A 28 -20.43 16.70 -12.46
C GLN A 28 -19.41 16.52 -11.32
N SER A 29 -19.60 15.56 -10.40
CA SER A 29 -18.64 15.30 -9.33
C SER A 29 -17.44 14.49 -9.85
N GLN A 30 -16.41 15.25 -10.23
CA GLN A 30 -14.99 14.92 -10.08
C GLN A 30 -14.47 13.67 -10.81
N SER A 31 -14.23 13.82 -12.11
CA SER A 31 -13.01 13.28 -12.74
C SER A 31 -12.10 14.45 -13.10
N MET A 32 -11.56 15.15 -12.10
CA MET A 32 -10.26 15.80 -12.31
C MET A 32 -9.22 14.69 -12.31
N ALA A 33 -9.12 14.00 -13.46
CA ALA A 33 -7.92 13.29 -13.80
C ALA A 33 -6.76 14.28 -13.63
N HIS A 34 -5.75 13.89 -12.87
CA HIS A 34 -4.45 14.55 -12.85
C HIS A 34 -3.82 14.43 -14.24
N ALA A 35 -4.35 15.12 -15.23
CA ALA A 35 -3.71 15.33 -16.53
C ALA A 35 -2.86 16.59 -16.42
N ASN A 36 -1.86 16.55 -15.54
CA ASN A 36 -0.75 17.48 -15.58
C ASN A 36 0.49 16.75 -16.11
N ASP A 37 0.35 16.17 -17.30
CA ASP A 37 1.49 15.70 -18.08
C ASP A 37 2.38 16.88 -18.54
N GLY A 38 1.95 18.13 -18.29
CA GLY A 38 2.71 19.36 -18.54
C GLY A 38 3.78 19.70 -17.50
N ASP A 39 3.82 19.00 -16.35
CA ASP A 39 4.87 19.15 -15.33
C ASP A 39 6.00 18.10 -15.47
N GLN A 40 5.92 17.23 -16.47
CA GLN A 40 7.02 16.31 -16.78
C GLN A 40 8.10 17.07 -17.57
N LYS A 41 9.08 17.63 -16.86
CA LYS A 41 10.32 18.10 -17.49
C LYS A 41 11.10 16.89 -18.03
N SER A 42 11.29 16.80 -19.33
CA SER A 42 12.28 15.88 -19.89
C SER A 42 13.67 16.47 -19.62
N LEU A 43 14.46 15.77 -18.81
CA LEU A 43 15.86 16.14 -18.60
C LEU A 43 16.60 16.12 -19.94
N SER A 44 17.41 17.13 -20.19
CA SER A 44 18.28 17.14 -21.36
C SER A 44 19.31 16.01 -21.26
N HIS A 45 19.81 15.53 -22.40
CA HIS A 45 20.81 14.46 -22.41
C HIS A 45 22.06 14.81 -21.58
N LYS A 46 22.40 16.10 -21.49
CA LYS A 46 23.52 16.60 -20.66
C LYS A 46 23.24 16.48 -19.17
N GLU A 47 22.03 16.81 -18.71
CA GLU A 47 21.62 16.65 -17.31
C GLU A 47 21.52 15.16 -16.92
N ILE A 48 21.14 14.30 -17.87
CA ILE A 48 21.15 12.84 -17.71
C ILE A 48 22.59 12.31 -17.64
N GLU A 49 23.55 12.86 -18.38
CA GLU A 49 24.98 12.47 -18.27
C GLU A 49 25.61 12.95 -16.96
N GLU A 50 25.34 14.18 -16.51
CA GLU A 50 25.86 14.71 -15.24
C GLU A 50 25.33 13.91 -14.03
N SER A 51 24.05 13.53 -14.04
CA SER A 51 23.44 12.72 -12.97
C SER A 51 23.86 11.24 -12.96
N ARG A 52 24.52 10.71 -14.00
CA ARG A 52 25.03 9.33 -14.00
C ARG A 52 26.17 9.11 -13.01
N TYR A 53 26.91 10.17 -12.68
CA TYR A 53 27.98 10.10 -11.70
C TYR A 53 27.45 10.21 -10.27
N ASP A 54 26.26 10.81 -10.08
CA ASP A 54 25.53 10.82 -8.81
C ASP A 54 24.78 9.50 -8.56
N ALA A 55 24.44 8.77 -9.63
CA ALA A 55 23.85 7.44 -9.53
C ALA A 55 24.89 6.39 -9.07
N GLY A 56 24.52 5.56 -8.10
CA GLY A 56 25.34 4.42 -7.70
C GLY A 56 25.57 3.46 -8.86
N LYS A 57 26.75 2.82 -8.93
CA LYS A 57 27.05 1.82 -9.96
C LYS A 57 26.03 0.67 -9.90
N LEU A 58 25.62 0.19 -11.07
CA LEU A 58 24.79 -1.01 -11.20
C LEU A 58 25.40 -2.16 -10.40
N ASN A 59 24.58 -2.87 -9.64
CA ASN A 59 24.95 -4.03 -8.81
C ASN A 59 25.87 -3.76 -7.61
N SER A 60 26.11 -2.50 -7.23
CA SER A 60 26.93 -2.18 -6.04
C SER A 60 26.40 -2.77 -4.72
N HIS A 61 25.13 -3.16 -4.67
CA HIS A 61 24.49 -3.79 -3.51
C HIS A 61 24.65 -5.32 -3.49
N LEU A 62 25.08 -5.94 -4.60
CA LEU A 62 25.26 -7.38 -4.70
C LEU A 62 26.59 -7.77 -4.06
N GLY A 63 26.53 -8.58 -2.99
CA GLY A 63 27.73 -9.05 -2.29
C GLY A 63 28.64 -9.97 -3.12
N ASN A 64 28.13 -10.46 -4.26
CA ASN A 64 28.82 -11.34 -5.19
C ASN A 64 29.06 -10.69 -6.57
N ASP A 65 29.07 -9.35 -6.65
CA ASP A 65 29.34 -8.64 -7.91
C ASP A 65 30.71 -9.07 -8.49
N PRO A 66 30.79 -9.52 -9.76
CA PRO A 66 32.07 -9.86 -10.40
C PRO A 66 33.04 -8.67 -10.49
N LYS A 67 32.54 -7.43 -10.42
CA LYS A 67 33.35 -6.20 -10.41
C LYS A 67 33.77 -5.77 -8.99
N ASP A 68 33.37 -6.52 -7.97
CA ASP A 68 33.79 -6.28 -6.60
C ASP A 68 35.28 -6.57 -6.42
N GLN A 69 36.00 -5.61 -5.84
CA GLN A 69 37.42 -5.69 -5.56
C GLN A 69 37.74 -6.44 -4.26
N ARG A 70 36.71 -6.83 -3.48
CA ARG A 70 36.89 -7.68 -2.30
C ARG A 70 37.44 -9.05 -2.70
N SER A 71 38.38 -9.56 -1.90
CA SER A 71 38.93 -10.91 -2.06
C SER A 71 37.82 -11.96 -1.93
N ILE A 72 38.04 -13.13 -2.54
CA ILE A 72 37.08 -14.24 -2.51
C ILE A 72 36.84 -14.70 -1.06
N ALA A 73 37.89 -14.74 -0.23
CA ALA A 73 37.78 -15.08 1.19
C ALA A 73 36.87 -14.10 1.95
N ASN A 74 37.03 -12.80 1.73
CA ASN A 74 36.21 -11.78 2.41
C ASN A 74 34.75 -11.83 1.94
N ARG A 75 34.50 -12.13 0.64
CA ARG A 75 33.15 -12.33 0.12
C ARG A 75 32.47 -13.54 0.79
N LEU A 76 33.19 -14.66 0.86
CA LEU A 76 32.69 -15.88 1.50
C LEU A 76 32.39 -15.65 2.99
N GLU A 77 33.30 -15.03 3.73
CA GLU A 77 33.11 -14.75 5.14
C GLU A 77 31.89 -13.85 5.38
N SER A 78 31.70 -12.83 4.54
CA SER A 78 30.53 -11.95 4.61
C SER A 78 29.22 -12.70 4.34
N GLU A 79 29.20 -13.64 3.40
CA GLU A 79 28.04 -14.47 3.13
C GLU A 79 27.75 -15.47 4.26
N LEU A 80 28.80 -16.03 4.88
CA LEU A 80 28.65 -16.94 6.02
C LEU A 80 28.08 -16.19 7.23
N LYS A 81 28.61 -15.01 7.57
CA LYS A 81 28.05 -14.18 8.65
C LYS A 81 26.59 -13.83 8.43
N LYS A 82 26.21 -13.48 7.19
CA LYS A 82 24.79 -13.24 6.83
C LYS A 82 23.90 -14.46 7.05
N LYS A 83 24.43 -15.69 6.95
CA LYS A 83 23.65 -16.91 7.21
C LYS A 83 23.62 -17.30 8.68
N GLU A 84 24.68 -17.00 9.43
CA GLU A 84 24.81 -17.32 10.85
C GLU A 84 24.09 -16.32 11.76
N GLU A 85 23.81 -15.10 11.30
CA GLU A 85 22.91 -14.18 12.00
C GLU A 85 21.49 -14.76 11.97
N ASP A 86 21.11 -15.42 13.08
CA ASP A 86 19.76 -15.87 13.39
C ASP A 86 18.78 -14.69 13.22
N GLY A 87 18.05 -14.68 12.10
CA GLY A 87 17.16 -13.58 11.73
C GLY A 87 17.45 -12.93 10.39
N TYR A 88 18.36 -13.47 9.56
CA TYR A 88 18.50 -13.04 8.17
C TYR A 88 17.19 -13.25 7.41
N ASN A 89 16.40 -12.19 7.37
CA ASN A 89 15.31 -12.07 6.45
C ASN A 89 15.85 -11.52 5.14
N PRO A 90 15.83 -12.28 4.04
CA PRO A 90 16.32 -11.80 2.74
C PRO A 90 15.56 -10.56 2.26
N ASP A 91 14.40 -10.27 2.83
CA ASP A 91 13.64 -9.06 2.58
C ASP A 91 13.28 -8.37 3.92
N PRO A 92 13.80 -7.16 4.21
CA PRO A 92 13.45 -6.41 5.41
C PRO A 92 11.95 -6.03 5.47
N ASN A 93 11.22 -6.14 4.35
CA ASN A 93 9.77 -5.89 4.30
C ASN A 93 8.94 -7.13 4.63
N ILE A 94 9.55 -8.33 4.60
CA ILE A 94 8.84 -9.55 4.97
C ILE A 94 9.01 -9.69 6.49
N PRO A 95 7.94 -9.72 7.29
CA PRO A 95 8.09 -10.04 8.71
C PRO A 95 8.59 -11.48 8.85
N ASN A 96 9.42 -11.75 9.86
CA ASN A 96 9.88 -13.12 10.14
C ASN A 96 8.66 -14.05 10.28
N LYS A 97 8.71 -15.25 9.69
CA LYS A 97 7.58 -16.20 9.54
C LYS A 97 6.86 -16.65 10.84
N GLY A 98 7.21 -16.11 12.01
CA GLY A 98 6.52 -16.36 13.28
C GLY A 98 6.11 -15.11 14.08
N GLN A 99 6.54 -13.91 13.67
CA GLN A 99 6.26 -12.68 14.42
C GLN A 99 4.79 -12.27 14.26
N LYS A 100 4.23 -11.60 15.28
CA LYS A 100 2.92 -10.98 15.15
C LYS A 100 3.06 -9.72 14.29
N PRO A 101 2.04 -9.37 13.50
CA PRO A 101 2.07 -8.15 12.67
C PRO A 101 2.20 -6.87 13.51
N THR A 102 1.87 -6.92 14.81
CA THR A 102 1.97 -5.77 15.72
C THR A 102 3.33 -5.62 16.41
N ASP A 103 4.20 -6.65 16.35
CA ASP A 103 5.45 -6.67 17.12
C ASP A 103 6.43 -5.63 16.61
N LEU A 104 6.58 -5.48 15.29
CA LEU A 104 7.50 -4.52 14.70
C LEU A 104 7.19 -3.07 15.13
N ALA A 105 5.91 -2.70 15.14
CA ALA A 105 5.51 -1.37 15.61
C ALA A 105 5.81 -1.17 17.10
N LYS A 106 5.55 -2.19 17.94
CA LYS A 106 5.83 -2.15 19.38
C LYS A 106 7.34 -2.06 19.66
N GLU A 107 8.16 -2.82 18.94
CA GLU A 107 9.63 -2.80 19.05
C GLU A 107 10.19 -1.41 18.74
N HIS A 108 9.62 -0.71 17.77
CA HIS A 108 10.00 0.66 17.43
C HIS A 108 9.31 1.75 18.29
N GLY A 109 8.51 1.37 19.30
CA GLY A 109 7.80 2.32 20.17
C GLY A 109 6.66 3.07 19.48
N HIS A 110 6.16 2.55 18.36
CA HIS A 110 5.04 3.11 17.61
C HIS A 110 3.74 2.35 17.88
N GLU A 111 2.62 3.03 17.67
CA GLU A 111 1.33 2.35 17.71
C GLU A 111 1.14 1.49 16.44
N PRO A 112 0.75 0.21 16.57
CA PRO A 112 0.49 -0.62 15.41
C PRO A 112 -0.68 -0.07 14.58
N SER A 113 -0.57 -0.21 13.25
CA SER A 113 -1.61 0.23 12.33
C SER A 113 -2.93 -0.50 12.56
N ARG A 114 -4.04 0.09 12.11
CA ARG A 114 -5.36 -0.54 12.21
C ARG A 114 -5.39 -1.90 11.50
N GLY A 115 -4.68 -2.03 10.37
CA GLY A 115 -4.54 -3.29 9.65
C GLY A 115 -3.81 -4.34 10.48
N ALA A 116 -2.64 -4.00 11.04
CA ALA A 116 -1.85 -4.94 11.85
C ALA A 116 -2.63 -5.44 13.09
N LYS A 117 -3.45 -4.59 13.71
CA LYS A 117 -4.34 -5.00 14.82
C LYS A 117 -5.42 -5.98 14.35
N ILE A 118 -6.05 -5.73 13.20
CA ILE A 118 -7.08 -6.61 12.63
C ILE A 118 -6.46 -7.95 12.21
N ASP A 119 -5.29 -7.94 11.58
CA ASP A 119 -4.59 -9.16 11.18
C ASP A 119 -4.22 -10.03 12.41
N GLU A 120 -3.81 -9.40 13.52
CA GLU A 120 -3.58 -10.11 14.78
C GLU A 120 -4.86 -10.72 15.34
N GLN A 121 -5.99 -10.00 15.29
CA GLN A 121 -7.30 -10.50 15.74
C GLN A 121 -7.79 -11.67 14.89
N ILE A 122 -7.75 -11.54 13.56
CA ILE A 122 -8.16 -12.61 12.63
C ILE A 122 -7.33 -13.87 12.89
N ARG A 123 -6.00 -13.72 13.06
CA ARG A 123 -5.12 -14.86 13.34
C ARG A 123 -5.48 -15.57 14.65
N GLN A 124 -5.88 -14.82 15.68
CA GLN A 124 -6.31 -15.40 16.96
C GLN A 124 -7.67 -16.11 16.82
N GLU A 125 -8.64 -15.49 16.15
CA GLU A 125 -9.96 -16.07 15.90
C GLU A 125 -9.87 -17.35 15.05
N GLU A 126 -9.05 -17.35 14.01
CA GLU A 126 -8.81 -18.53 13.17
C GLU A 126 -8.15 -19.66 13.97
N GLU A 127 -7.17 -19.35 14.83
CA GLU A 127 -6.50 -20.35 15.67
C GLU A 127 -7.47 -20.98 16.68
N GLU A 128 -8.38 -20.19 17.27
CA GLU A 128 -9.45 -20.70 18.13
C GLU A 128 -10.45 -21.57 17.38
N GLU A 129 -10.87 -21.15 16.18
CA GLU A 129 -11.78 -21.92 15.32
C GLU A 129 -11.16 -23.24 14.85
N LEU A 130 -9.86 -23.24 14.52
CA LEU A 130 -9.12 -24.46 14.18
C LEU A 130 -9.06 -25.42 15.36
N ARG A 131 -8.77 -24.90 16.57
CA ARG A 131 -8.80 -25.70 17.81
C ARG A 131 -10.18 -26.28 18.09
N LYS A 132 -11.26 -25.50 17.91
CA LYS A 132 -12.65 -26.00 18.04
C LYS A 132 -12.96 -27.10 17.03
N LYS A 133 -12.41 -27.02 15.82
CA LYS A 133 -12.54 -28.03 14.76
C LYS A 133 -11.63 -29.25 14.95
N GLY A 134 -10.85 -29.31 16.04
CA GLY A 134 -9.94 -30.41 16.33
C GLY A 134 -8.67 -30.42 15.46
N ILE A 135 -8.39 -29.33 14.77
CA ILE A 135 -7.19 -29.15 13.95
C ILE A 135 -6.22 -28.33 14.79
N ASN A 136 -5.19 -28.98 15.34
CA ASN A 136 -4.12 -28.27 16.02
C ASN A 136 -3.14 -27.72 14.96
N PRO A 137 -2.92 -26.40 14.89
CA PRO A 137 -1.80 -25.87 14.13
C PRO A 137 -0.51 -26.32 14.84
N ASN A 138 0.28 -27.17 14.18
CA ASN A 138 1.64 -27.54 14.59
C ASN A 138 2.63 -26.43 14.21
#